data_AF-A0A537D1J2-F1
#
_entry.id   AF-A0A537D1J2-F1
#
_cell.length_a   1.000
_cell.length_b   1.000
_cell.length_c   1.000
_cell.angle_alpha   90.00
_cell.angle_beta   90.00
_cell.angle_gamma   90.00
#
_symmetry.space_group_name_H-M   'P 1'
#
loop_
_entity.id
_entity.type
_entity.pdbx_description
1 polymer ?
#
loop_
_entity_poly.entity_id
_entity_poly.type
_entity_poly.pdbx_seq_one_letter_code
_entity_poly.pdbx_strand_id
1 'polypeptide(L)'
;MNSFQRKSLYAALAGVGALGVTATANAVAINPNGLGQVLIYPYYTVNADAAGNAYNSLLSVVNTTSSAKAVKVRFLEGRNSREVLDFNLFLSKFDVWTAGIIPSSSGGALVKTGDKSCTIPESKTTLQLGVNFVNFAYVGDGGGDGLDRTKEGYVEMIEMSAYTSTNCTSIVVTHVGGVPGCQGAKHPLNDNSAQTDASSAFGGLFGGITLINVGSGTDYTEEAVALQRFNFAGSALYFNAGSVSPTLEFSGPKKSVVYEGFSNDCASGGTVFNSDGTINCQKNFSRIGDDSVYWATW
;
A
#
# COMPACT_ATOMS: atom_id res chain seq x y z
N MET A 1 -3.33 7.42 -25.39
CA MET A 1 -4.80 7.29 -25.44
C MET A 1 -5.32 7.33 -24.02
N ASN A 2 -6.00 8.41 -23.64
CA ASN A 2 -6.53 8.59 -22.28
C ASN A 2 -7.68 7.61 -22.06
N SER A 3 -7.47 6.61 -21.21
CA SER A 3 -8.54 5.75 -20.71
C SER A 3 -9.35 6.57 -19.70
N PHE A 4 -10.35 7.28 -20.20
CA PHE A 4 -11.47 7.68 -19.37
C PHE A 4 -12.10 6.39 -18.86
N GLN A 5 -12.26 6.26 -17.54
CA GLN A 5 -13.14 5.25 -16.98
C GLN A 5 -14.51 5.45 -17.63
N ARG A 6 -14.85 4.59 -18.60
CA ARG A 6 -16.15 4.60 -19.25
C ARG A 6 -17.14 4.18 -18.18
N LYS A 7 -17.75 5.16 -17.52
CA LYS A 7 -19.05 4.96 -16.86
C LYS A 7 -20.01 4.55 -17.97
N SER A 8 -20.20 3.25 -18.14
CA SER A 8 -21.17 2.69 -19.06
C SER A 8 -22.57 3.07 -18.57
N LEU A 9 -23.06 4.21 -19.03
CA LEU A 9 -24.44 4.62 -18.86
C LEU A 9 -25.28 3.79 -19.85
N TYR A 10 -25.60 2.55 -19.49
CA TYR A 10 -26.68 1.82 -20.14
C TYR A 10 -28.01 2.39 -19.63
N ALA A 11 -28.44 3.50 -20.22
CA ALA A 11 -29.82 3.96 -20.11
C ALA A 11 -30.68 3.12 -21.05
N ALA A 12 -31.13 1.95 -20.58
CA ALA A 12 -32.23 1.23 -21.22
C ALA A 12 -33.54 1.80 -20.66
N LEU A 13 -34.19 2.64 -21.45
CA LEU A 13 -35.51 3.18 -21.19
C LEU A 13 -36.56 2.10 -21.54
N ALA A 14 -36.97 1.29 -20.56
CA ALA A 14 -38.21 0.52 -20.62
C ALA A 14 -38.63 0.09 -19.20
N GLY A 15 -39.67 0.73 -18.67
CA GLY A 15 -40.33 0.33 -17.42
C GLY A 15 -40.14 1.33 -16.29
N VAL A 16 -41.17 2.13 -16.04
CA VAL A 16 -41.33 2.92 -14.81
C VAL A 16 -41.37 1.97 -13.61
N GLY A 17 -40.32 1.98 -12.78
CA GLY A 17 -40.30 1.24 -11.51
C GLY A 17 -38.88 0.88 -11.05
N ALA A 18 -38.46 1.48 -9.93
CA ALA A 18 -37.19 1.29 -9.22
C ALA A 18 -35.98 2.06 -9.77
N LEU A 19 -35.93 3.36 -9.46
CA LEU A 19 -34.66 4.06 -9.17
C LEU A 19 -34.05 3.41 -7.92
N GLY A 20 -33.41 2.25 -8.08
CA GLY A 20 -32.63 1.61 -7.03
C GLY A 20 -31.34 2.39 -6.84
N VAL A 21 -31.22 3.13 -5.76
CA VAL A 21 -29.94 3.71 -5.32
C VAL A 21 -28.96 2.55 -5.15
N THR A 22 -27.96 2.49 -6.04
CA THR A 22 -26.89 1.51 -5.94
C THR A 22 -26.11 1.80 -4.66
N ALA A 23 -26.16 0.89 -3.69
CA ALA A 23 -25.22 0.91 -2.58
C ALA A 23 -23.81 0.85 -3.18
N THR A 24 -23.05 1.94 -3.08
CA THR A 24 -21.69 1.97 -3.60
C THR A 24 -20.80 1.14 -2.67
N ALA A 25 -20.58 -0.12 -3.02
CA ALA A 25 -19.52 -0.89 -2.38
C ALA A 25 -18.17 -0.26 -2.76
N ASN A 26 -17.51 0.32 -1.77
CA ASN A 26 -16.17 0.87 -1.94
C ASN A 26 -15.12 -0.20 -1.63
N ALA A 27 -15.09 -1.25 -2.45
CA ALA A 27 -14.06 -2.28 -2.38
C ALA A 27 -12.70 -1.74 -2.83
N VAL A 28 -11.63 -2.33 -2.29
CA VAL A 28 -10.28 -2.19 -2.79
C VAL A 28 -10.26 -2.65 -4.25
N ALA A 29 -9.62 -1.87 -5.10
CA ALA A 29 -9.50 -2.19 -6.52
C ALA A 29 -8.10 -1.86 -7.03
N ILE A 30 -7.65 -2.59 -8.05
CA ILE A 30 -6.45 -2.23 -8.79
C ILE A 30 -6.74 -0.94 -9.58
N ASN A 31 -5.85 0.03 -9.50
CA ASN A 31 -5.91 1.23 -10.33
C ASN A 31 -5.04 1.04 -11.57
N PRO A 32 -5.62 0.95 -12.79
CA PRO A 32 -4.86 0.77 -14.02
C PRO A 32 -3.97 1.98 -14.36
N ASN A 33 -4.18 3.13 -13.70
CA ASN A 33 -3.35 4.32 -13.89
C ASN A 33 -2.11 4.34 -12.96
N GLY A 34 -1.88 3.28 -12.17
CA GLY A 34 -0.69 3.16 -11.30
C GLY A 34 -0.72 4.01 -10.02
N LEU A 35 -1.85 4.68 -9.72
CA LEU A 35 -2.00 5.52 -8.53
C LEU A 35 -2.79 4.82 -7.43
N GLY A 36 -2.19 4.64 -6.25
CA GLY A 36 -2.78 3.87 -5.16
C GLY A 36 -2.58 4.50 -3.79
N GLN A 37 -3.32 3.95 -2.82
CA GLN A 37 -2.99 4.01 -1.39
C GLN A 37 -2.00 2.90 -1.03
N VAL A 38 -2.01 1.79 -1.76
CA VAL A 38 -1.03 0.71 -1.61
C VAL A 38 -0.33 0.48 -2.93
N LEU A 39 0.98 0.23 -2.87
CA LEU A 39 1.79 -0.24 -3.99
C LEU A 39 2.36 -1.61 -3.63
N ILE A 40 2.18 -2.59 -4.51
CA ILE A 40 2.82 -3.90 -4.41
C ILE A 40 3.86 -3.97 -5.52
N TYR A 41 5.14 -4.05 -5.14
CA TYR A 41 6.24 -4.29 -6.05
C TYR A 41 6.41 -5.81 -6.16
N PRO A 42 6.04 -6.42 -7.30
CA PRO A 42 5.75 -7.86 -7.33
C PRO A 42 6.95 -8.74 -7.04
N TYR A 43 8.16 -8.26 -7.34
CA TYR A 43 9.37 -9.04 -7.19
C TYR A 43 10.59 -8.16 -6.97
N TYR A 44 11.40 -8.51 -5.98
CA TYR A 44 12.79 -8.09 -5.85
C TYR A 44 13.68 -9.34 -5.82
N THR A 45 14.92 -9.19 -6.25
CA THR A 45 15.94 -10.22 -6.07
C THR A 45 17.36 -9.65 -5.98
N VAL A 46 18.20 -10.35 -5.22
CA VAL A 46 19.66 -10.17 -5.18
C VAL A 46 20.40 -11.48 -5.50
N ASN A 47 19.68 -12.47 -6.02
CA ASN A 47 20.26 -13.74 -6.42
C ASN A 47 21.27 -13.53 -7.56
N ALA A 48 22.22 -14.45 -7.67
CA ALA A 48 23.14 -14.47 -8.79
C ALA A 48 22.55 -15.25 -9.96
N ASP A 49 22.88 -14.84 -11.17
CA ASP A 49 22.64 -15.65 -12.36
C ASP A 49 23.61 -16.86 -12.42
N ALA A 50 23.49 -17.65 -13.49
CA ALA A 50 24.34 -18.82 -13.71
C ALA A 50 25.84 -18.48 -13.86
N ALA A 51 26.19 -17.24 -14.20
CA ALA A 51 27.56 -16.76 -14.30
C ALA A 51 28.11 -16.21 -12.96
N GLY A 52 27.29 -16.20 -11.90
CA GLY A 52 27.67 -15.70 -10.58
C GLY A 52 27.50 -14.19 -10.42
N ASN A 53 26.90 -13.49 -11.39
CA ASN A 53 26.65 -12.06 -11.28
C ASN A 53 25.34 -11.81 -10.53
N ALA A 54 25.40 -11.07 -9.43
CA ALA A 54 24.25 -10.76 -8.60
C ALA A 54 23.37 -9.66 -9.18
N TYR A 55 22.06 -9.82 -9.05
CA TYR A 55 21.09 -8.75 -9.29
C TYR A 55 21.12 -7.72 -8.15
N ASN A 56 20.75 -6.50 -8.48
CA ASN A 56 20.27 -5.48 -7.55
C ASN A 56 18.83 -5.14 -7.95
N SER A 57 17.99 -4.80 -6.97
CA SER A 57 16.64 -4.31 -7.25
C SER A 57 16.55 -2.83 -6.87
N LEU A 58 16.28 -1.97 -7.83
CA LEU A 58 16.19 -0.52 -7.67
C LEU A 58 14.73 -0.10 -7.70
N LEU A 59 14.21 0.44 -6.61
CA LEU A 59 12.80 0.80 -6.51
C LEU A 59 12.61 2.29 -6.26
N SER A 60 11.46 2.79 -6.70
CA SER A 60 11.04 4.17 -6.48
C SER A 60 9.58 4.24 -6.03
N VAL A 61 9.27 5.24 -5.22
CA VAL A 61 7.91 5.64 -4.89
C VAL A 61 7.81 7.16 -4.97
N VAL A 62 6.70 7.63 -5.52
CA VAL A 62 6.44 9.05 -5.74
C VAL A 62 5.13 9.42 -5.10
N ASN A 63 5.14 10.48 -4.30
CA ASN A 63 3.95 11.14 -3.83
C ASN A 63 3.53 12.21 -4.85
N THR A 64 2.43 12.00 -5.56
CA THR A 64 1.94 12.95 -6.58
C THR A 64 1.04 14.06 -6.03
N THR A 65 0.87 14.13 -4.72
CA THR A 65 -0.11 15.02 -4.09
C THR A 65 0.55 16.22 -3.42
N SER A 66 -0.26 17.24 -3.14
CA SER A 66 0.14 18.44 -2.41
C SER A 66 0.24 18.24 -0.89
N SER A 67 -0.03 17.04 -0.38
CA SER A 67 0.04 16.71 1.05
C SER A 67 1.25 15.82 1.32
N ALA A 68 1.94 16.02 2.44
CA ALA A 68 2.93 15.06 2.90
C ALA A 68 2.24 13.75 3.32
N LYS A 69 2.96 12.62 3.24
CA LYS A 69 2.41 11.28 3.50
C LYS A 69 3.34 10.48 4.40
N ALA A 70 2.77 9.67 5.28
CA ALA A 70 3.48 8.56 5.91
C ALA A 70 3.12 7.27 5.19
N VAL A 71 4.14 6.51 4.85
CA VAL A 71 4.06 5.26 4.08
C VAL A 71 4.77 4.19 4.87
N LYS A 72 4.07 3.10 5.17
CA LYS A 72 4.70 1.89 5.69
C LYS A 72 5.43 1.20 4.55
N VAL A 73 6.73 1.00 4.66
CA VAL A 73 7.54 0.21 3.72
C VAL A 73 7.80 -1.15 4.36
N ARG A 74 7.47 -2.22 3.65
CA ARG A 74 7.61 -3.60 4.14
C ARG A 74 8.29 -4.45 3.08
N PHE A 75 9.35 -5.16 3.48
CA PHE A 75 10.03 -6.14 2.65
C PHE A 75 9.62 -7.53 3.14
N LEU A 76 9.11 -8.37 2.23
CA LEU A 76 8.62 -9.70 2.56
C LEU A 76 9.35 -10.73 1.72
N GLU A 77 9.82 -11.80 2.35
CA GLU A 77 10.48 -12.90 1.65
C GLU A 77 9.49 -13.77 0.86
N GLY A 78 9.96 -14.35 -0.25
CA GLY A 78 9.10 -15.01 -1.23
C GLY A 78 8.51 -16.37 -0.81
N ARG A 79 9.02 -17.04 0.23
CA ARG A 79 8.60 -18.42 0.56
C ARG A 79 7.28 -18.46 1.33
N ASN A 80 7.18 -17.72 2.43
CA ASN A 80 6.00 -17.69 3.31
C ASN A 80 5.49 -16.28 3.57
N SER A 81 5.91 -15.28 2.78
CA SER A 81 5.52 -13.86 2.97
C SER A 81 5.83 -13.35 4.37
N ARG A 82 6.99 -13.74 4.91
CA ARG A 82 7.45 -13.28 6.22
C ARG A 82 8.17 -11.95 6.07
N GLU A 83 7.90 -11.03 6.98
CA GLU A 83 8.55 -9.73 6.95
C GLU A 83 10.02 -9.86 7.33
N VAL A 84 10.89 -9.24 6.55
CA VAL A 84 12.36 -9.28 6.76
C VAL A 84 12.95 -7.93 7.10
N LEU A 85 12.19 -6.84 6.85
CA LEU A 85 12.46 -5.48 7.30
C LEU A 85 11.21 -4.62 7.10
N ASP A 86 10.97 -3.67 8.00
CA ASP A 86 9.99 -2.62 7.84
C ASP A 86 10.52 -1.27 8.35
N PHE A 87 9.94 -0.18 7.84
CA PHE A 87 10.05 1.14 8.45
C PHE A 87 8.94 2.07 7.95
N ASN A 88 8.74 3.17 8.65
CA ASN A 88 7.86 4.26 8.26
C ASN A 88 8.65 5.29 7.46
N LEU A 89 8.29 5.49 6.19
CA LEU A 89 8.81 6.50 5.28
C LEU A 89 7.90 7.72 5.25
N PHE A 90 8.47 8.91 5.29
CA PHE A 90 7.73 10.17 5.19
C PHE A 90 8.11 10.90 3.92
N LEU A 91 7.15 10.99 3.00
CA LEU A 91 7.28 11.70 1.73
C LEU A 91 6.73 13.11 1.89
N SER A 92 7.50 14.12 1.51
CA SER A 92 6.98 15.47 1.39
C SER A 92 6.01 15.60 0.21
N LYS A 93 5.39 16.77 0.03
CA LYS A 93 4.53 17.02 -1.14
C LYS A 93 5.35 16.89 -2.43
N PHE A 94 4.79 16.23 -3.45
CA PHE A 94 5.45 16.06 -4.76
C PHE A 94 6.87 15.49 -4.69
N ASP A 95 7.07 14.52 -3.78
CA ASP A 95 8.36 13.96 -3.44
C ASP A 95 8.58 12.60 -4.09
N VAL A 96 9.85 12.23 -4.25
CA VAL A 96 10.27 10.91 -4.73
C VAL A 96 11.26 10.32 -3.74
N TRP A 97 11.05 9.06 -3.38
CA TRP A 97 12.02 8.27 -2.64
C TRP A 97 12.49 7.10 -3.50
N THR A 98 13.79 6.85 -3.47
CA THR A 98 14.42 5.75 -4.22
C THR A 98 15.24 4.89 -3.29
N ALA A 99 15.37 3.60 -3.57
CA ALA A 99 16.23 2.70 -2.81
C ALA A 99 16.75 1.55 -3.65
N GLY A 100 17.86 0.97 -3.23
CA GLY A 100 18.41 -0.26 -3.78
C GLY A 100 18.34 -1.39 -2.75
N ILE A 101 17.81 -2.53 -3.15
CA ILE A 101 17.96 -3.81 -2.46
C ILE A 101 19.14 -4.51 -3.12
N ILE A 102 20.19 -4.77 -2.35
CA ILE A 102 21.47 -5.28 -2.87
C ILE A 102 21.96 -6.47 -2.04
N PRO A 103 22.87 -7.30 -2.57
CA PRO A 103 23.48 -8.39 -1.80
C PRO A 103 24.12 -7.87 -0.51
N SER A 104 23.86 -8.58 0.59
CA SER A 104 24.51 -8.32 1.87
C SER A 104 25.71 -9.24 2.07
N SER A 105 26.78 -8.71 2.68
CA SER A 105 27.92 -9.53 3.14
C SER A 105 27.55 -10.51 4.25
N SER A 106 26.39 -10.35 4.90
CA SER A 106 25.83 -11.31 5.87
C SER A 106 25.19 -12.54 5.22
N GLY A 107 25.15 -12.61 3.88
CA GLY A 107 24.64 -13.76 3.13
C GLY A 107 23.17 -13.66 2.70
N GLY A 108 22.48 -12.57 3.03
CA GLY A 108 21.12 -12.25 2.57
C GLY A 108 21.07 -11.01 1.67
N ALA A 109 20.07 -10.17 1.87
CA ALA A 109 19.91 -8.88 1.22
C ALA A 109 19.96 -7.73 2.24
N LEU A 110 20.20 -6.52 1.76
CA LEU A 110 20.04 -5.29 2.52
C LEU A 110 19.37 -4.24 1.65
N VAL A 111 18.70 -3.27 2.29
CA VAL A 111 18.21 -2.07 1.61
C VAL A 111 19.11 -0.89 1.92
N LYS A 112 19.37 -0.04 0.93
CA LYS A 112 20.03 1.24 1.12
C LYS A 112 19.46 2.32 0.23
N THR A 113 19.62 3.57 0.63
CA THR A 113 19.14 4.74 -0.13
C THR A 113 20.12 5.90 -0.06
N GLY A 114 20.24 6.65 -1.15
CA GLY A 114 20.88 7.97 -1.15
C GLY A 114 19.89 9.11 -0.84
N ASP A 115 18.60 8.80 -0.80
CA ASP A 115 17.53 9.75 -0.53
C ASP A 115 17.58 10.25 0.93
N LYS A 116 17.05 11.45 1.16
CA LYS A 116 17.13 12.14 2.45
C LYS A 116 15.79 12.24 3.17
N SER A 117 14.73 11.69 2.59
CA SER A 117 13.40 11.59 3.20
C SER A 117 13.48 11.00 4.60
N CYS A 118 12.62 11.51 5.49
CA CYS A 118 12.63 11.07 6.87
C CYS A 118 12.10 9.64 6.99
N THR A 119 12.69 8.88 7.89
CA THR A 119 12.36 7.49 8.18
C THR A 119 12.38 7.23 9.69
N ILE A 120 11.58 6.26 10.14
CA ILE A 120 11.52 5.77 11.54
C ILE A 120 11.34 4.23 11.49
N PRO A 121 12.03 3.43 12.34
CA PRO A 121 13.03 3.87 13.32
C PRO A 121 14.38 4.14 12.66
N GLU A 122 14.58 3.59 11.46
CA GLU A 122 15.82 3.73 10.72
C GLU A 122 16.04 5.19 10.36
N SER A 123 17.21 5.70 10.70
CA SER A 123 17.57 7.06 10.32
C SER A 123 18.00 7.10 8.86
N LYS A 124 17.92 8.28 8.23
CA LYS A 124 18.51 8.52 6.90
C LYS A 124 19.97 8.05 6.81
N THR A 125 20.75 8.24 7.88
CA THR A 125 22.16 7.85 7.94
C THR A 125 22.30 6.33 8.01
N THR A 126 21.41 5.64 8.73
CA THR A 126 21.41 4.18 8.79
C THR A 126 21.09 3.58 7.43
N LEU A 127 20.03 4.05 6.76
CA LEU A 127 19.67 3.57 5.41
C LEU A 127 20.71 3.96 4.34
N GLN A 128 21.49 5.02 4.53
CA GLN A 128 22.61 5.34 3.63
C GLN A 128 23.76 4.32 3.73
N LEU A 129 24.03 3.84 4.94
CA LEU A 129 25.02 2.78 5.19
C LEU A 129 24.49 1.41 4.74
N GLY A 130 23.18 1.21 4.83
CA GLY A 130 22.48 0.00 4.46
C GLY A 130 21.98 -0.77 5.69
N VAL A 131 20.76 -1.28 5.60
CA VAL A 131 20.08 -2.03 6.66
C VAL A 131 19.85 -3.46 6.18
N ASN A 132 20.43 -4.43 6.89
CA ASN A 132 20.29 -5.84 6.56
C ASN A 132 18.87 -6.33 6.79
N PHE A 133 18.40 -7.21 5.91
CA PHE A 133 17.22 -8.01 6.16
C PHE A 133 17.52 -9.07 7.21
N VAL A 134 16.53 -9.35 8.06
CA VAL A 134 16.64 -10.27 9.20
C VAL A 134 15.65 -11.41 9.09
N ASN A 135 15.85 -12.47 9.88
CA ASN A 135 15.04 -13.69 9.83
C ASN A 135 14.04 -13.85 10.97
N PHE A 136 13.89 -12.85 11.85
CA PHE A 136 13.12 -12.98 13.10
C PHE A 136 11.68 -13.45 12.90
N ALA A 137 11.04 -13.07 11.78
CA ALA A 137 9.65 -13.43 11.51
C ALA A 137 9.46 -14.87 11.00
N TYR A 138 10.53 -15.60 10.68
CA TYR A 138 10.44 -16.92 10.04
C TYR A 138 11.32 -18.01 10.65
N VAL A 139 12.06 -17.72 11.71
CA VAL A 139 12.76 -18.76 12.48
C VAL A 139 11.74 -19.76 13.01
N GLY A 140 11.90 -21.03 12.64
CA GLY A 140 11.04 -22.13 13.08
C GLY A 140 9.71 -22.25 12.33
N ASP A 141 9.52 -21.56 11.20
CA ASP A 141 8.28 -21.61 10.41
C ASP A 141 8.17 -22.84 9.48
N GLY A 142 9.15 -23.75 9.52
CA GLY A 142 9.22 -24.95 8.68
C GLY A 142 9.72 -24.70 7.25
N GLY A 143 9.90 -23.44 6.85
CA GLY A 143 10.46 -23.02 5.56
C GLY A 143 11.98 -22.83 5.56
N GLY A 144 12.67 -23.14 6.67
CA GLY A 144 14.10 -22.93 6.86
C GLY A 144 14.44 -21.53 7.34
N ASP A 145 15.49 -21.42 8.15
CA ASP A 145 15.78 -20.21 8.94
C ASP A 145 16.90 -19.34 8.33
N GLY A 146 17.43 -19.74 7.17
CA GLY A 146 18.57 -19.09 6.54
C GLY A 146 18.24 -17.71 5.94
N LEU A 147 19.27 -16.87 5.84
CA LEU A 147 19.17 -15.54 5.20
C LEU A 147 19.06 -15.62 3.67
N ASP A 148 19.22 -16.81 3.08
CA ASP A 148 18.98 -17.05 1.65
C ASP A 148 17.53 -16.70 1.25
N ARG A 149 16.55 -16.92 2.16
CA ARG A 149 15.15 -16.52 1.93
C ARG A 149 14.99 -15.03 1.72
N THR A 150 15.83 -14.20 2.35
CA THR A 150 15.72 -12.74 2.19
C THR A 150 16.21 -12.26 0.83
N LYS A 151 16.83 -13.12 0.00
CA LYS A 151 17.41 -12.72 -1.27
C LYS A 151 16.38 -12.46 -2.36
N GLU A 152 15.14 -12.88 -2.16
CA GLU A 152 14.06 -12.65 -3.10
C GLU A 152 12.72 -12.54 -2.37
N GLY A 153 11.78 -11.84 -2.98
CA GLY A 153 10.48 -11.58 -2.37
C GLY A 153 9.77 -10.43 -3.03
N TYR A 154 8.93 -9.72 -2.28
CA TYR A 154 8.17 -8.58 -2.77
C TYR A 154 8.19 -7.44 -1.75
N VAL A 155 7.82 -6.24 -2.21
CA VAL A 155 7.75 -5.05 -1.36
C VAL A 155 6.32 -4.55 -1.33
N GLU A 156 5.82 -4.22 -0.14
CA GLU A 156 4.57 -3.50 0.03
C GLU A 156 4.87 -2.10 0.53
N MET A 157 4.20 -1.12 -0.07
CA MET A 157 4.16 0.25 0.44
C MET A 157 2.72 0.67 0.68
N ILE A 158 2.38 0.94 1.93
CA ILE A 158 1.01 1.23 2.35
C ILE A 158 0.96 2.66 2.89
N GLU A 159 0.18 3.52 2.25
CA GLU A 159 -0.10 4.87 2.73
C GLU A 159 -0.91 4.78 4.04
N MET A 160 -0.30 5.22 5.13
CA MET A 160 -0.88 5.22 6.45
C MET A 160 -1.72 6.47 6.72
N SER A 161 -1.17 7.63 6.34
CA SER A 161 -1.78 8.92 6.60
C SER A 161 -1.28 9.99 5.64
N ALA A 162 -2.12 11.01 5.45
CA ALA A 162 -1.72 12.29 4.89
C ALA A 162 -1.55 13.32 6.02
N TYR A 163 -0.82 14.41 5.75
CA TYR A 163 -0.61 15.49 6.70
C TYR A 163 -0.98 16.83 6.07
N THR A 164 -1.78 17.61 6.78
CA THR A 164 -2.09 19.00 6.42
C THR A 164 -0.84 19.86 6.54
N SER A 165 -0.68 20.82 5.62
CA SER A 165 0.54 21.62 5.47
C SER A 165 0.90 22.48 6.69
N THR A 166 -0.04 22.69 7.60
CA THR A 166 0.13 23.46 8.83
C THR A 166 0.69 22.63 9.99
N ASN A 167 0.69 21.31 9.90
CA ASN A 167 1.03 20.43 11.02
C ASN A 167 2.55 20.26 11.12
N CYS A 168 3.02 19.98 12.35
CA CYS A 168 4.45 19.86 12.64
C CYS A 168 5.11 18.78 11.78
N THR A 169 4.43 17.64 11.62
CA THR A 169 4.89 16.52 10.78
C THR A 169 5.06 16.94 9.33
N SER A 170 4.10 17.65 8.73
CA SER A 170 4.24 18.13 7.34
C SER A 170 5.39 19.13 7.18
N ILE A 171 5.61 19.99 8.17
CA ILE A 171 6.68 21.00 8.15
C ILE A 171 8.05 20.32 8.21
N VAL A 172 8.23 19.37 9.13
CA VAL A 172 9.56 18.79 9.39
C VAL A 172 10.02 17.81 8.31
N VAL A 173 9.08 17.14 7.62
CA VAL A 173 9.40 16.23 6.51
C VAL A 173 9.58 16.97 5.18
N THR A 174 9.23 18.26 5.11
CA THR A 174 9.41 19.06 3.89
C THR A 174 10.89 19.33 3.65
N HIS A 175 11.36 19.03 2.43
CA HIS A 175 12.71 19.35 2.00
C HIS A 175 12.91 20.87 1.87
N VAL A 176 13.89 21.41 2.61
CA VAL A 176 14.36 22.79 2.48
C VAL A 176 15.84 22.75 2.12
N GLY A 177 16.21 23.29 0.96
CA GLY A 177 17.58 23.13 0.43
C GLY A 177 17.95 21.67 0.14
N GLY A 178 16.96 20.84 -0.24
CA GLY A 178 17.16 19.44 -0.56
C GLY A 178 17.41 18.52 0.64
N VAL A 179 17.12 18.96 1.86
CA VAL A 179 17.20 18.14 3.08
C VAL A 179 15.98 18.43 3.97
N PRO A 180 15.31 17.41 4.53
CA PRO A 180 14.24 17.62 5.48
C PRO A 180 14.79 17.71 6.92
N GLY A 181 14.00 18.30 7.82
CA GLY A 181 14.39 18.52 9.21
C GLY A 181 14.42 17.23 10.05
N CYS A 182 13.57 16.26 9.73
CA CYS A 182 13.31 15.01 10.47
C CYS A 182 13.26 15.16 12.01
N GLN A 183 14.42 15.12 12.67
CA GLN A 183 14.54 15.17 14.14
C GLN A 183 14.95 16.56 14.67
N GLY A 184 14.67 17.62 13.90
CA GLY A 184 15.02 18.99 14.30
C GLY A 184 14.36 19.40 15.63
N ALA A 185 15.11 20.14 16.46
CA ALA A 185 14.75 20.44 17.85
C ALA A 185 13.38 21.11 18.07
N LYS A 186 12.84 21.81 17.06
CA LYS A 186 11.55 22.52 17.17
C LYS A 186 10.33 21.60 16.99
N HIS A 187 10.46 20.56 16.15
CA HIS A 187 9.37 19.66 15.78
C HIS A 187 9.93 18.25 15.54
N PRO A 188 10.34 17.51 16.59
CA PRO A 188 10.96 16.20 16.41
C PRO A 188 9.94 15.22 15.82
N LEU A 189 10.26 14.62 14.68
CA LEU A 189 9.43 13.59 14.06
C LEU A 189 9.58 12.27 14.83
N ASN A 190 8.54 11.82 15.50
CA ASN A 190 8.46 10.49 16.11
C ASN A 190 7.07 9.90 15.89
N ASP A 191 6.88 8.63 16.24
CA ASP A 191 5.59 7.95 16.07
C ASP A 191 4.45 8.72 16.76
N ASN A 192 4.69 9.31 17.94
CA ASN A 192 3.66 10.06 18.66
C ASN A 192 3.26 11.35 17.93
N SER A 193 4.23 12.13 17.43
CA SER A 193 3.93 13.35 16.67
C SER A 193 3.24 13.02 15.35
N ALA A 194 3.70 11.97 14.66
CA ALA A 194 3.14 11.52 13.39
C ALA A 194 1.70 11.00 13.56
N GLN A 195 1.44 10.18 14.58
CA GLN A 195 0.09 9.71 14.92
C GLN A 195 -0.86 10.88 15.26
N THR A 196 -0.37 11.87 16.03
CA THR A 196 -1.18 13.03 16.45
C THR A 196 -1.59 13.89 15.25
N ASP A 197 -0.67 14.11 14.31
CA ASP A 197 -0.92 14.93 13.13
C ASP A 197 -1.63 14.18 11.99
N ALA A 198 -1.83 12.87 12.12
CA ALA A 198 -2.28 12.00 11.04
C ALA A 198 -3.72 12.33 10.60
N SER A 199 -3.92 12.43 9.29
CA SER A 199 -5.24 12.56 8.67
C SER A 199 -5.48 11.45 7.65
N SER A 200 -6.73 11.30 7.21
CA SER A 200 -7.13 10.26 6.26
C SER A 200 -6.31 10.32 4.96
N ALA A 201 -5.78 9.18 4.57
CA ALA A 201 -5.07 8.97 3.31
C ALA A 201 -6.05 8.67 2.17
N PHE A 202 -5.79 9.18 0.96
CA PHE A 202 -6.66 9.00 -0.22
C PHE A 202 -5.92 8.48 -1.47
N GLY A 203 -4.64 8.15 -1.35
CA GLY A 203 -3.81 7.64 -2.43
C GLY A 203 -2.95 8.73 -3.08
N GLY A 204 -2.52 8.44 -4.31
CA GLY A 204 -1.60 9.28 -5.07
C GLY A 204 -0.14 8.84 -4.99
N LEU A 205 0.10 7.62 -4.49
CA LEU A 205 1.39 6.96 -4.63
C LEU A 205 1.46 6.27 -5.99
N PHE A 206 2.59 6.38 -6.68
CA PHE A 206 2.96 5.50 -7.79
C PHE A 206 4.43 5.11 -7.65
N GLY A 207 4.87 4.07 -8.36
CA GLY A 207 6.25 3.64 -8.30
C GLY A 207 6.52 2.42 -9.17
N GLY A 208 7.79 2.06 -9.27
CA GLY A 208 8.24 0.88 -10.01
C GLY A 208 9.54 0.33 -9.45
N ILE A 209 9.91 -0.87 -9.90
CA ILE A 209 11.15 -1.55 -9.54
C ILE A 209 11.87 -2.05 -10.79
N THR A 210 13.18 -1.86 -10.81
CA THR A 210 14.07 -2.37 -11.85
C THR A 210 15.01 -3.40 -11.24
N LEU A 211 14.96 -4.64 -11.73
CA LEU A 211 15.93 -5.68 -11.45
C LEU A 211 17.09 -5.50 -12.42
N ILE A 212 18.28 -5.18 -11.93
CA ILE A 212 19.44 -4.90 -12.77
C ILE A 212 20.59 -5.83 -12.40
N ASN A 213 21.23 -6.41 -13.43
CA ASN A 213 22.46 -7.15 -13.31
C ASN A 213 23.50 -6.52 -14.24
N VAL A 214 24.37 -5.70 -13.63
CA VAL A 214 25.39 -4.94 -14.36
C VAL A 214 26.46 -5.86 -14.96
N GLY A 215 26.81 -6.95 -14.28
CA GLY A 215 27.83 -7.91 -14.74
C GLY A 215 27.39 -8.65 -16.01
N SER A 216 26.09 -8.89 -16.15
CA SER A 216 25.50 -9.58 -17.30
C SER A 216 24.84 -8.63 -18.31
N GLY A 217 24.80 -7.33 -18.02
CA GLY A 217 24.22 -6.31 -18.90
C GLY A 217 22.72 -6.47 -19.13
N THR A 218 21.98 -6.90 -18.11
CA THR A 218 20.52 -7.12 -18.19
C THR A 218 19.76 -6.27 -17.18
N ASP A 219 18.58 -5.83 -17.59
CA ASP A 219 17.61 -5.19 -16.70
C ASP A 219 16.17 -5.61 -17.05
N TYR A 220 15.32 -5.62 -16.02
CA TYR A 220 13.87 -5.86 -16.12
C TYR A 220 13.17 -4.81 -15.26
N THR A 221 12.25 -4.05 -15.84
CA THR A 221 11.53 -2.99 -15.12
C THR A 221 10.05 -3.31 -15.07
N GLU A 222 9.48 -3.24 -13.87
CA GLU A 222 8.08 -3.52 -13.60
C GLU A 222 7.47 -2.35 -12.83
N GLU A 223 6.25 -1.97 -13.20
CA GLU A 223 5.44 -1.00 -12.45
C GLU A 223 4.85 -1.65 -11.20
N ALA A 224 4.74 -0.89 -10.12
CA ALA A 224 4.08 -1.38 -8.91
C ALA A 224 2.56 -1.54 -9.15
N VAL A 225 1.98 -2.61 -8.64
CA VAL A 225 0.53 -2.81 -8.66
C VAL A 225 -0.09 -1.87 -7.63
N ALA A 226 -0.81 -0.87 -8.12
CA ALA A 226 -1.44 0.14 -7.29
C ALA A 226 -2.85 -0.27 -6.87
N LEU A 227 -3.11 -0.32 -5.56
CA LEU A 227 -4.45 -0.52 -5.01
C LEU A 227 -5.03 0.82 -4.56
N GLN A 228 -6.21 1.16 -5.06
CA GLN A 228 -7.00 2.31 -4.64
C GLN A 228 -8.11 1.88 -3.67
N ARG A 229 -8.60 2.84 -2.88
CA ARG A 229 -9.70 2.65 -1.91
C ARG A 229 -9.36 1.62 -0.83
N PHE A 230 -8.08 1.52 -0.48
CA PHE A 230 -7.59 0.62 0.57
C PHE A 230 -8.18 0.99 1.93
N ASN A 231 -8.21 2.27 2.27
CA ASN A 231 -8.77 2.78 3.52
C ASN A 231 -9.66 3.98 3.23
N PHE A 232 -10.87 3.70 2.75
CA PHE A 232 -11.80 4.73 2.30
C PHE A 232 -12.73 5.23 3.41
N ALA A 233 -12.77 4.55 4.57
CA ALA A 233 -13.71 4.83 5.67
C ALA A 233 -13.31 6.00 6.60
N GLY A 234 -12.26 6.78 6.26
CA GLY A 234 -12.08 8.14 6.77
C GLY A 234 -11.23 8.34 8.02
N SER A 235 -10.69 7.29 8.64
CA SER A 235 -9.71 7.42 9.74
C SER A 235 -8.28 7.22 9.24
N ALA A 236 -7.31 7.90 9.84
CA ALA A 236 -5.90 7.61 9.59
C ALA A 236 -5.54 6.18 10.03
N LEU A 237 -4.69 5.49 9.27
CA LEU A 237 -4.16 4.15 9.58
C LEU A 237 -2.68 4.22 9.97
N TYR A 238 -2.33 5.15 10.84
CA TYR A 238 -0.95 5.24 11.31
C TYR A 238 -0.64 4.12 12.31
N PHE A 239 0.50 3.47 12.11
CA PHE A 239 1.06 2.49 13.03
C PHE A 239 2.51 2.87 13.34
N ASN A 240 2.90 2.64 14.58
CA ASN A 240 4.25 2.94 15.04
C ASN A 240 5.28 2.06 14.34
N ALA A 241 6.49 2.58 14.21
CA ALA A 241 7.60 1.82 13.66
C ALA A 241 7.97 0.64 14.57
N GLY A 242 8.48 -0.45 14.00
CA GLY A 242 8.72 -1.72 14.70
C GLY A 242 7.47 -2.59 14.92
N SER A 243 6.30 -2.13 14.46
CA SER A 243 5.12 -2.98 14.28
C SER A 243 5.11 -3.56 12.86
N VAL A 244 4.74 -4.83 12.69
CA VAL A 244 4.53 -5.43 11.36
C VAL A 244 3.27 -4.91 10.65
N SER A 245 2.48 -4.06 11.34
CA SER A 245 1.27 -3.43 10.81
C SER A 245 1.54 -2.01 10.26
N PRO A 246 0.69 -1.50 9.35
CA PRO A 246 -0.45 -2.17 8.74
C PRO A 246 -0.01 -3.24 7.73
N THR A 247 -0.86 -4.25 7.55
CA THR A 247 -0.82 -5.23 6.46
C THR A 247 -2.02 -5.02 5.53
N LEU A 248 -2.12 -5.78 4.43
CA LEU A 248 -3.28 -5.74 3.53
C LEU A 248 -4.61 -6.12 4.21
N GLU A 249 -4.56 -6.75 5.39
CA GLU A 249 -5.74 -7.07 6.19
C GLU A 249 -6.45 -5.84 6.76
N PHE A 250 -5.78 -4.68 6.80
CA PHE A 250 -6.36 -3.42 7.25
C PHE A 250 -7.15 -2.69 6.16
N SER A 251 -7.40 -3.36 5.02
CA SER A 251 -8.32 -2.87 4.01
C SER A 251 -9.72 -2.62 4.60
N GLY A 252 -10.30 -1.47 4.26
CA GLY A 252 -11.57 -1.01 4.78
C GLY A 252 -12.31 -0.06 3.82
N PRO A 253 -13.62 -0.29 3.56
CA PRO A 253 -14.46 -1.38 4.07
C PRO A 253 -14.23 -2.72 3.32
N LYS A 254 -14.24 -3.85 4.05
CA LYS A 254 -14.19 -5.21 3.48
C LYS A 254 -15.54 -5.65 2.90
N LYS A 255 -16.10 -4.87 1.98
CA LYS A 255 -17.39 -5.15 1.33
C LYS A 255 -17.21 -5.09 -0.18
N SER A 256 -17.51 -6.18 -0.87
CA SER A 256 -17.67 -6.23 -2.33
C SER A 256 -19.15 -6.44 -2.65
N VAL A 257 -19.61 -5.84 -3.74
CA VAL A 257 -20.92 -6.15 -4.33
C VAL A 257 -20.64 -6.82 -5.67
N VAL A 258 -21.03 -8.08 -5.77
CA VAL A 258 -20.97 -8.85 -7.01
C VAL A 258 -22.35 -8.79 -7.64
N TYR A 259 -22.45 -8.24 -8.83
CA TYR A 259 -23.67 -8.32 -9.63
C TYR A 259 -23.58 -9.58 -10.48
N GLU A 260 -24.33 -10.62 -10.10
CA GLU A 260 -24.63 -11.67 -11.07
C GLU A 260 -25.65 -11.12 -12.07
N GLY A 261 -25.33 -11.23 -13.36
CA GLY A 261 -26.32 -10.95 -14.40
C GLY A 261 -27.48 -11.93 -14.22
N PHE A 262 -28.63 -11.40 -13.79
CA PHE A 262 -29.93 -12.08 -13.64
C PHE A 262 -29.85 -13.62 -13.70
N SER A 263 -29.30 -14.24 -12.67
CA SER A 263 -29.58 -15.65 -12.39
C SER A 263 -30.92 -15.70 -11.65
N ASN A 264 -31.79 -16.57 -12.11
CA ASN A 264 -33.22 -16.61 -11.80
C ASN A 264 -33.50 -17.05 -10.34
N ASP A 265 -32.46 -17.20 -9.52
CA ASP A 265 -32.51 -17.83 -8.20
C ASP A 265 -32.95 -16.89 -7.08
N CYS A 266 -32.90 -15.57 -7.31
CA CYS A 266 -33.56 -14.58 -6.46
C CYS A 266 -34.67 -13.89 -7.23
N ALA A 267 -35.81 -14.55 -7.37
CA ALA A 267 -36.98 -14.11 -8.15
C ALA A 267 -37.61 -12.74 -7.75
N SER A 268 -36.95 -11.92 -6.93
CA SER A 268 -37.33 -10.54 -6.58
C SER A 268 -36.34 -9.81 -5.64
N GLY A 269 -35.13 -10.32 -5.39
CA GLY A 269 -34.22 -9.79 -4.36
C GLY A 269 -32.76 -9.68 -4.81
N GLY A 270 -32.00 -8.78 -4.18
CA GLY A 270 -30.55 -8.70 -4.35
C GLY A 270 -29.83 -9.74 -3.50
N THR A 271 -28.72 -10.28 -4.00
CA THR A 271 -27.83 -11.18 -3.27
C THR A 271 -26.82 -10.38 -2.44
N VAL A 272 -26.65 -10.75 -1.16
CA VAL A 272 -25.65 -10.16 -0.26
C VAL A 272 -24.69 -11.26 0.17
N PHE A 273 -23.39 -11.01 0.04
CA PHE A 273 -22.33 -11.86 0.56
C PHE A 273 -21.87 -11.31 1.92
N ASN A 274 -21.97 -12.13 2.96
CA ASN A 274 -21.54 -11.76 4.31
C ASN A 274 -20.05 -12.04 4.52
N SER A 275 -19.47 -11.41 5.54
CA SER A 275 -18.06 -11.59 5.93
C SER A 275 -17.72 -12.98 6.45
N ASP A 276 -18.73 -13.80 6.75
CA ASP A 276 -18.59 -15.21 7.16
C ASP A 276 -18.65 -16.19 5.96
N GLY A 277 -18.71 -15.67 4.73
CA GLY A 277 -18.81 -16.48 3.51
C GLY A 277 -20.21 -17.02 3.22
N THR A 278 -21.23 -16.65 4.01
CA THR A 278 -22.61 -17.04 3.73
C THR A 278 -23.25 -16.18 2.64
N ILE A 279 -24.05 -16.84 1.79
CA ILE A 279 -24.89 -16.20 0.78
C ILE A 279 -26.31 -16.19 1.35
N ASN A 280 -26.86 -15.01 1.62
CA ASN A 280 -28.23 -14.88 2.10
C ASN A 280 -29.10 -14.15 1.07
N CYS A 281 -30.22 -14.80 0.71
CA CYS A 281 -31.28 -14.17 -0.08
C CYS A 281 -32.13 -13.30 0.85
N GLN A 282 -31.92 -11.98 0.88
CA GLN A 282 -32.73 -11.09 1.71
C GLN A 282 -33.95 -10.57 0.93
N LYS A 283 -35.15 -10.99 1.36
CA LYS A 283 -36.43 -10.67 0.70
C LYS A 283 -37.19 -9.49 1.30
N ASN A 284 -36.74 -8.90 2.41
CA ASN A 284 -37.51 -7.90 3.15
C ASN A 284 -36.71 -6.62 3.36
N PHE A 285 -36.84 -5.68 2.43
CA PHE A 285 -36.48 -4.28 2.68
C PHE A 285 -37.71 -3.56 3.24
N SER A 286 -37.61 -2.96 4.43
CA SER A 286 -38.65 -2.03 4.92
C SER A 286 -38.15 -0.59 4.83
N ARG A 287 -38.99 0.28 4.28
CA ARG A 287 -38.71 1.69 3.99
C ARG A 287 -38.87 2.52 5.28
N ILE A 288 -37.83 3.24 5.70
CA ILE A 288 -37.95 4.26 6.75
C ILE A 288 -37.42 5.58 6.19
N GLY A 289 -38.32 6.55 6.00
CA GLY A 289 -37.97 7.92 5.58
C GLY A 289 -37.92 8.17 4.07
N ASP A 290 -37.78 9.45 3.72
CA ASP A 290 -37.66 9.93 2.33
C ASP A 290 -36.22 9.89 1.80
N ASP A 291 -35.25 9.66 2.68
CA ASP A 291 -33.88 9.30 2.32
C ASP A 291 -33.76 7.78 2.36
N SER A 292 -33.66 7.16 1.18
CA SER A 292 -33.58 5.73 0.94
C SER A 292 -32.30 5.07 1.46
N VAL A 293 -32.13 5.08 2.78
CA VAL A 293 -31.08 4.37 3.53
C VAL A 293 -31.69 3.09 4.08
N TYR A 294 -31.20 1.94 3.62
CA TYR A 294 -31.59 0.63 4.16
C TYR A 294 -30.69 0.27 5.33
N TRP A 295 -31.26 0.14 6.52
CA TRP A 295 -30.57 -0.43 7.69
C TRP A 295 -31.01 -1.87 7.90
N ALA A 296 -30.08 -2.74 8.29
CA ALA A 296 -30.40 -3.99 8.96
C ALA A 296 -30.51 -3.70 10.47
N THR A 297 -31.67 -3.92 11.07
CA THR A 297 -31.78 -4.16 12.51
C THR A 297 -31.52 -5.64 12.76
N TRP A 298 -30.58 -5.92 13.66
CA TRP A 298 -30.33 -7.24 14.21
C TRP A 298 -31.53 -7.72 15.03
#